data_AF-A0A6M0CAU3-F1
#
_entry.id   AF-A0A6M0CAU3-F1
#
_cell.length_a   1.000
_cell.length_b   1.000
_cell.length_c   1.000
_cell.angle_alpha   90.00
_cell.angle_beta   90.00
_cell.angle_gamma   90.00
#
_symmetry.space_group_name_H-M   'P 1'
#
loop_
_entity.id
_entity.type
_entity.pdbx_description
1 polymer ?
#
loop_
_entity_poly.entity_id
_entity_poly.type
_entity_poly.pdbx_seq_one_letter_code
_entity_poly.pdbx_strand_id
1 'polypeptide(L)' 'MIGQFSNSSITLLNWYNNPSEFRFLGLTYSSPYVVKYNGDEGGQMTYYMLCWTNPRGETAPWSPTVSAIVQI' A
#
# COMPACT_ATOMS: atom_id res chain seq x y z
N MET A 1 -0.13 13.09 1.47
CA MET A 1 1.23 12.50 1.33
C MET A 1 1.34 11.73 0.00
N ILE A 2 2.39 11.92 -0.80
CA ILE A 2 2.64 11.17 -2.05
C ILE A 2 3.65 10.05 -1.73
N GLY A 3 3.21 8.79 -1.78
CA GLY A 3 4.11 7.63 -1.72
C GLY A 3 4.54 7.25 -3.14
N GLN A 4 5.83 7.32 -3.45
CA GLN A 4 6.38 6.90 -4.73
C GLN A 4 7.05 5.53 -4.56
N PHE A 5 6.56 4.52 -5.26
CA PHE A 5 7.19 3.20 -5.32
C PHE A 5 7.40 2.83 -6.79
N SER A 6 8.60 2.35 -7.14
CA SER A 6 8.94 1.89 -8.49
C SER A 6 8.94 0.37 -8.56
N ASN A 7 8.28 -0.18 -9.58
CA ASN A 7 8.29 -1.61 -9.98
C ASN A 7 7.70 -2.62 -8.98
N SER A 8 6.69 -2.25 -8.20
CA SER A 8 5.99 -3.18 -7.29
C SER A 8 4.55 -2.75 -7.01
N SER A 9 3.63 -3.71 -6.89
CA SER A 9 2.25 -3.48 -6.46
C SER A 9 2.24 -2.98 -5.01
N ILE A 10 1.40 -1.99 -4.74
CA ILE A 10 1.25 -1.38 -3.42
C ILE A 10 -0.14 -1.74 -2.89
N THR A 11 -0.16 -2.51 -1.81
CA THR A 11 -1.36 -2.79 -1.03
C THR A 11 -1.28 -1.97 0.25
N LEU A 12 -2.32 -1.18 0.57
CA LEU A 12 -2.39 -0.49 1.85
C LEU A 12 -3.42 -1.14 2.79
N LEU A 13 -3.05 -1.16 4.05
CA LEU A 13 -3.77 -1.65 5.21
C LEU A 13 -4.26 -0.50 6.07
N ASN A 14 -5.45 -0.67 6.62
CA ASN A 14 -5.85 0.06 7.81
C ASN A 14 -6.34 -0.91 8.91
N TRP A 15 -5.88 -0.66 10.13
CA TRP A 15 -6.17 -1.29 11.42
C TRP A 15 -5.79 -2.77 11.66
N TYR A 16 -5.72 -3.10 12.95
CA TYR A 16 -4.73 -3.97 13.61
C TYR A 16 -5.16 -5.46 13.65
N ASN A 17 -4.21 -6.35 13.30
CA ASN A 17 -4.18 -7.81 13.58
C ASN A 17 -4.94 -8.78 12.67
N ASN A 18 -5.64 -8.35 11.63
CA ASN A 18 -6.28 -9.28 10.70
C ASN A 18 -5.87 -9.02 9.24
N PRO A 19 -5.23 -9.99 8.54
CA PRO A 19 -4.99 -9.92 7.10
C PRO A 19 -6.24 -9.61 6.26
N SER A 20 -7.43 -9.89 6.82
CA SER A 20 -8.74 -9.60 6.21
C SER A 20 -9.09 -8.10 6.19
N GLU A 21 -8.41 -7.27 6.98
CA GLU A 21 -8.62 -5.81 7.05
C GLU A 21 -7.80 -5.05 5.99
N PHE A 22 -6.93 -5.75 5.27
CA PHE A 22 -6.21 -5.21 4.12
C PHE A 22 -7.15 -5.03 2.94
N ARG A 23 -7.04 -3.90 2.25
CA ARG A 23 -7.66 -3.70 0.95
C ARG A 23 -6.59 -3.57 -0.13
N PHE A 24 -6.81 -4.22 -1.26
CA PHE A 24 -5.98 -4.00 -2.43
C PHE A 24 -6.14 -2.56 -2.92
N LEU A 25 -5.03 -1.93 -3.33
CA LEU A 25 -5.06 -0.54 -3.75
C LEU A 25 -4.51 -0.29 -5.13
N GLY A 26 -3.41 -0.92 -5.51
CA GLY A 26 -2.97 -0.81 -6.89
C GLY A 26 -1.83 -1.73 -7.26
N LEU A 27 -1.83 -2.09 -8.54
CA LEU A 27 -0.66 -2.62 -9.22
C LEU A 27 -0.04 -1.47 -10.00
N THR A 28 1.28 -1.30 -9.88
CA THR A 28 1.99 -0.38 -10.75
C THR A 28 3.26 -1.01 -11.31
N TYR A 29 3.58 -0.64 -12.55
CA TYR A 29 4.69 -1.21 -13.31
C TYR A 29 5.78 -0.17 -13.64
N SER A 30 5.43 1.11 -13.77
CA SER A 30 6.36 2.17 -14.18
C SER A 30 6.01 3.58 -13.68
N SER A 31 4.90 3.72 -12.94
CA SER A 31 4.45 4.99 -12.37
C SER A 31 4.25 4.89 -10.86
N PRO A 32 4.43 5.95 -10.07
CA PRO A 32 3.99 5.92 -8.68
C PRO A 32 2.48 5.68 -8.60
N TYR A 33 2.03 4.92 -7.59
CA TYR A 33 0.61 4.88 -7.21
C TYR A 33 0.38 5.87 -6.08
N VAL A 34 -0.54 6.81 -6.28
CA VAL A 34 -0.88 7.83 -5.27
C VAL A 34 -2.20 7.46 -4.62
N VAL A 35 -2.13 7.22 -3.31
CA VAL A 35 -3.31 6.97 -2.50
C VAL A 35 -3.87 8.30 -2.05
N LYS A 36 -5.18 8.48 -2.25
CA LYS A 36 -5.90 9.63 -1.71
C LYS A 36 -6.59 9.21 -0.42
N TYR A 37 -6.40 10.04 0.59
CA TYR A 37 -7.10 9.96 1.86
C TYR A 37 -8.06 11.14 1.95
N ASN A 38 -9.16 10.93 2.65
CA ASN A 38 -10.10 12.00 2.99
C ASN A 38 -9.51 12.87 4.11
N GLY A 39 -10.01 14.10 4.25
CA GLY A 39 -9.48 15.05 5.24
C GLY A 39 -9.67 14.59 6.69
N ASP A 40 -10.70 13.78 6.96
CA ASP A 40 -10.98 13.16 8.26
C ASP A 40 -10.03 12.02 8.62
N GLU A 41 -9.24 11.53 7.65
CA GLU A 41 -8.20 10.52 7.87
C GLU A 41 -6.84 11.13 8.27
N GLY A 42 -6.73 12.47 8.30
CA GLY A 42 -5.53 13.18 8.70
C GLY A 42 -5.06 12.83 10.12
N GLY A 43 -3.75 12.60 10.28
CA GLY A 43 -3.14 12.23 11.55
C GLY A 43 -3.28 10.76 11.95
N GLN A 44 -4.04 9.96 11.19
CA GLN A 44 -4.17 8.52 11.45
C GLN A 44 -2.94 7.75 10.97
N MET A 45 -2.57 6.70 11.71
CA MET A 45 -1.54 5.75 11.30
C MET A 45 -2.13 4.77 10.29
N THR A 46 -1.47 4.61 9.16
CA THR A 46 -1.81 3.63 8.12
C THR A 46 -0.63 2.69 7.92
N TYR A 47 -0.92 1.48 7.45
CA TYR A 47 0.04 0.41 7.31
C TYR A 47 0.09 -0.03 5.85
N TYR A 48 1.22 -0.52 5.35
CA TYR A 48 1.44 -0.82 3.94
C TYR A 48 2.20 -2.13 3.81
N MET A 49 1.82 -2.94 2.82
CA MET A 49 2.56 -4.13 2.41
C MET A 49 2.70 -4.13 0.90
N LEU A 50 3.90 -4.47 0.43
CA LEU A 50 4.25 -4.48 -0.99
C LEU A 50 4.44 -5.92 -1.45
N CYS A 51 4.06 -6.20 -2.68
CA CYS A 51 4.39 -7.45 -3.34
C CYS A 51 4.63 -7.20 -4.83
N TRP A 52 5.71 -7.76 -5.38
CA TRP A 52 5.90 -7.75 -6.82
C TRP A 52 5.16 -8.93 -7.45
N THR A 53 4.54 -8.67 -8.60
CA THR A 53 4.00 -9.69 -9.50
C THR A 53 4.67 -9.55 -10.85
N ASN A 54 4.72 -10.62 -11.65
CA ASN A 54 5.16 -10.53 -13.03
C ASN A 54 4.02 -10.86 -14.02
N PRO A 55 4.19 -10.57 -15.33
CA PRO A 55 3.19 -10.91 -16.35
C PRO A 55 2.88 -12.41 -16.49
N ARG A 56 3.69 -13.29 -15.88
CA ARG A 56 3.47 -14.74 -15.85
C ARG A 56 2.57 -15.17 -14.68
N GLY A 57 2.12 -14.23 -13.85
CA GLY A 57 1.28 -14.49 -12.68
C GLY A 57 2.06 -14.93 -11.44
N GLU A 58 3.39 -14.92 -11.49
CA GLU A 58 4.20 -15.25 -10.32
C GLU A 58 4.20 -14.07 -9.34
N THR A 59 4.15 -14.40 -8.05
CA THR A 59 3.98 -13.43 -6.96
C THR A 59 5.01 -13.74 -5.88
N ALA A 60 5.71 -12.72 -5.38
CA ALA A 60 6.62 -12.89 -4.25
C ALA A 60 5.91 -12.90 -2.90
N PRO A 61 6.58 -13.33 -1.82
CA PRO A 61 6.11 -13.06 -0.47
C PRO A 61 5.88 -11.56 -0.28
N TRP A 62 4.88 -11.21 0.54
CA TRP A 62 4.67 -9.83 0.94
C TRP A 62 5.86 -9.26 1.70
N SER A 63 6.11 -7.96 1.54
CA SER A 63 7.08 -7.24 2.36
C SER A 63 6.68 -7.26 3.84
N PRO A 64 7.59 -6.96 4.77
CA PRO A 64 7.22 -6.52 6.11
C PRO A 64 6.24 -5.34 6.04
N THR A 65 5.43 -5.20 7.09
CA THR A 65 4.52 -4.06 7.23
C THR A 65 5.32 -2.77 7.43
N VAL A 66 5.04 -1.77 6.60
CA VAL A 66 5.54 -0.41 6.73
C VAL A 66 4.42 0.46 7.30
N SER A 67 4.69 1.42 8.17
CA SER A 67 3.67 2.34 8.69
C SER A 67 3.98 3.79 8.35
N ALA A 68 2.95 4.60 8.18
CA ALA A 68 3.05 6.02 7.92
C ALA A 68 1.87 6.78 8.56
N ILE A 69 2.06 8.07 8.83
CA ILE A 69 0.98 8.95 9.28
C ILE A 69 0.40 9.67 8.07
N VAL A 70 -0.92 9.64 7.94
CA VAL A 70 -1.63 10.39 6.89
C VAL A 70 -1.44 11.90 7.13
N GLN A 71 -0.86 12.57 6.16
CA GLN A 71 -0.74 14.03 6.14
C GLN A 71 -1.84 14.63 5.25
N ILE A 72 -2.56 15.60 5.80
CA ILE A 72 -3.54 16.48 5.14
C ILE A 72 -2.87 17.71 4.53
#